data_AF-A0A814C6D7-F1
#
_entry.id   AF-A0A814C6D7-F1
#
_cell.length_a   1.000
_cell.length_b   1.000
_cell.length_c   1.000
_cell.angle_alpha   90.00
_cell.angle_beta   90.00
_cell.angle_gamma   90.00
#
_symmetry.space_group_name_H-M   'P 1'
#
loop_
_entity.id
_entity.type
_entity.pdbx_description
1 polymer ?
#
loop_
_entity_poly.entity_id
_entity_poly.type
_entity_poly.pdbx_seq_one_letter_code
_entity_poly.pdbx_strand_id
1 'polypeptide(L)'
;MFMGDILSCANKTKIRNEIKLHPQYNRIYDRGHTYWTGALQDGRDRGDSPYYCPVGWKRYSFHVCDNFHEKVKGWCICYHGTKFSFGLSILLSGLKPAAVIAHGQGIYASPSIIYVSHPRYSEVREISLSEQSSFIKRGKYVQFVLECRVHPKYRKVIGCETLGADNTIIDPNINNKIIEWVIDNNNKDIVDFNDPDASIICSGLMMRVTDNHPMFLPESHWWGQRASGQKCNIIYD
;
A
#
# COMPACT_ATOMS: atom_id res chain seq x y z
N MET A 1 -18.23 12.19 6.11
CA MET A 1 -18.18 12.21 7.59
C MET A 1 -19.48 11.59 8.09
N PHE A 2 -19.43 10.46 8.80
CA PHE A 2 -20.64 9.83 9.34
C PHE A 2 -21.05 10.60 10.60
N MET A 3 -22.26 11.15 10.63
CA MET A 3 -22.80 11.92 11.77
C MET A 3 -23.76 11.10 12.65
N GLY A 4 -23.78 9.77 12.50
CA GLY A 4 -24.60 8.89 13.33
C GLY A 4 -23.89 8.46 14.62
N ASP A 5 -24.64 7.87 15.55
CA ASP A 5 -24.11 7.37 16.82
C ASP A 5 -23.13 6.20 16.60
N ILE A 6 -22.15 6.07 17.51
CA ILE A 6 -21.06 5.10 17.42
C ILE A 6 -21.56 3.64 17.45
N LEU A 7 -22.67 3.37 18.14
CA LEU A 7 -23.32 2.06 18.20
C LEU A 7 -23.98 1.71 16.86
N SER A 8 -24.62 2.68 16.19
CA SER A 8 -25.14 2.47 14.83
C SER A 8 -24.03 2.22 13.80
N CYS A 9 -22.85 2.82 14.00
CA CYS A 9 -21.65 2.59 13.19
C CYS A 9 -21.05 1.19 13.44
N ALA A 10 -20.99 0.76 14.70
CA ALA A 10 -20.54 -0.57 15.12
C ALA A 10 -21.50 -1.70 14.68
N ASN A 11 -22.79 -1.42 14.52
CA ASN A 11 -23.78 -2.41 14.09
C ASN A 11 -23.86 -2.58 12.56
N LYS A 12 -23.52 -1.54 11.77
CA LYS A 12 -23.55 -1.60 10.30
C LYS A 12 -22.25 -2.07 9.65
N THR A 13 -21.16 -2.03 10.41
CA THR A 13 -19.85 -2.48 9.97
C THR A 13 -19.35 -3.41 11.06
N LYS A 14 -18.90 -4.63 10.75
CA LYS A 14 -18.05 -5.41 11.67
C LYS A 14 -16.72 -4.67 11.80
N ILE A 15 -16.74 -3.55 12.52
CA ILE A 15 -15.55 -2.74 12.76
C ILE A 15 -14.60 -3.63 13.52
N ARG A 16 -13.38 -3.75 13.03
CA ARG A 16 -12.31 -4.40 13.77
C ARG A 16 -12.07 -3.55 15.03
N ASN A 17 -12.36 -4.09 16.21
CA ASN A 17 -12.16 -3.36 17.46
C ASN A 17 -10.68 -3.12 17.77
N GLU A 18 -9.78 -3.95 17.22
CA GLU A 18 -8.33 -3.85 17.47
C GLU A 18 -7.49 -4.36 16.30
N ILE A 19 -6.37 -3.69 16.02
CA ILE A 19 -5.36 -4.17 15.07
C ILE A 19 -4.28 -4.88 15.89
N LYS A 20 -4.19 -6.20 15.74
CA LYS A 20 -3.14 -7.00 16.40
C LYS A 20 -1.89 -6.98 15.55
N LEU A 21 -0.78 -6.53 16.12
CA LEU A 21 0.53 -6.68 15.48
C LEU A 21 1.02 -8.13 15.58
N HIS A 22 1.88 -8.53 14.66
CA HIS A 22 2.54 -9.84 14.67
C HIS A 22 4.08 -9.65 14.61
N PRO A 23 4.71 -9.21 15.71
CA PRO A 23 6.07 -8.68 15.68
C PRO A 23 7.15 -9.62 15.12
N GLN A 24 6.97 -10.93 15.26
CA GLN A 24 7.89 -11.95 14.74
C GLN A 24 8.07 -11.91 13.21
N TYR A 25 7.13 -11.29 12.48
CA TYR A 25 7.20 -11.10 11.03
C TYR A 25 7.57 -9.67 10.61
N ASN A 26 7.87 -8.78 11.56
CA ASN A 26 8.35 -7.43 11.23
C ASN A 26 9.71 -7.53 10.55
N ARG A 27 9.92 -6.73 9.52
CA ARG A 27 11.16 -6.75 8.72
C ARG A 27 11.60 -5.33 8.40
N ILE A 28 12.91 -5.13 8.37
CA ILE A 28 13.53 -3.94 7.77
C ILE A 28 14.10 -4.41 6.43
N TYR A 29 13.67 -3.77 5.36
CA TYR A 29 14.10 -4.10 4.01
C TYR A 29 15.21 -3.15 3.59
N ASP A 30 16.46 -3.56 3.80
CA ASP A 30 17.63 -2.78 3.45
C ASP A 30 18.88 -3.69 3.40
N ARG A 31 19.96 -3.20 2.77
CA ARG A 31 21.27 -3.86 2.81
C ARG A 31 21.76 -3.90 4.26
N GLY A 32 22.14 -5.09 4.74
CA GLY A 32 22.48 -5.32 6.16
C GLY A 32 21.30 -5.81 7.01
N HIS A 33 20.08 -5.83 6.46
CA HIS A 33 18.90 -6.44 7.07
C HIS A 33 18.27 -7.49 6.13
N THR A 34 16.95 -7.48 5.97
CA THR A 34 16.29 -8.38 5.02
C THR A 34 16.43 -7.80 3.62
N TYR A 35 17.12 -8.50 2.73
CA TYR A 35 17.38 -8.03 1.37
C TYR A 35 17.49 -9.21 0.40
N TRP A 36 16.99 -9.02 -0.81
CA TRP A 36 17.21 -9.91 -1.95
C TRP A 36 17.16 -9.11 -3.24
N THR A 37 17.67 -9.70 -4.33
CA THR A 37 17.61 -9.14 -5.69
C THR A 37 16.64 -9.95 -6.53
N GLY A 38 15.97 -9.27 -7.47
CA GLY A 38 14.96 -9.91 -8.31
C GLY A 38 13.73 -10.39 -7.53
N ALA A 39 13.00 -11.33 -8.13
CA ALA A 39 11.81 -11.94 -7.52
C ALA A 39 12.21 -12.86 -6.36
N LEU A 40 11.48 -12.77 -5.24
CA LEU A 40 11.71 -13.63 -4.08
C LEU A 40 11.46 -15.12 -4.42
N GLN A 41 12.43 -15.98 -4.11
CA GLN A 41 12.39 -17.43 -4.34
C GLN A 41 12.53 -18.22 -3.03
N ASP A 42 11.55 -18.13 -2.13
CA ASP A 42 11.57 -18.80 -0.82
C ASP A 42 10.67 -20.05 -0.76
N GLY A 43 10.22 -20.55 -1.92
CA GLY A 43 9.34 -21.72 -2.04
C GLY A 43 7.89 -21.49 -1.61
N ARG A 44 7.51 -20.28 -1.17
CA ARG A 44 6.12 -19.97 -0.80
C ARG A 44 5.33 -19.50 -2.00
N ASP A 45 4.13 -20.06 -2.15
CA ASP A 45 3.17 -19.66 -3.17
C ASP A 45 2.56 -18.29 -2.86
N ARG A 46 2.89 -17.30 -3.69
CA ARG A 46 2.36 -15.92 -3.64
C ARG A 46 1.54 -15.59 -4.89
N GLY A 47 0.97 -16.60 -5.53
CA GLY A 47 0.27 -16.41 -6.80
C GLY A 47 1.22 -16.11 -7.96
N ASP A 48 0.68 -15.48 -8.99
CA ASP A 48 1.33 -15.29 -10.29
C ASP A 48 2.10 -13.96 -10.43
N SER A 49 2.06 -13.09 -9.42
CA SER A 49 2.83 -11.85 -9.41
C SER A 49 4.12 -12.00 -8.59
N PRO A 50 5.29 -11.71 -9.18
CA PRO A 50 6.55 -11.68 -8.45
C PRO A 50 6.52 -10.73 -7.25
N TYR A 51 7.25 -11.07 -6.19
CA TYR A 51 7.46 -10.21 -5.03
C TYR A 51 8.90 -9.71 -4.98
N TYR A 52 9.08 -8.41 -5.19
CA TYR A 52 10.39 -7.74 -5.14
C TYR A 52 10.65 -7.14 -3.76
N CYS A 53 11.92 -7.04 -3.38
CA CYS A 53 12.31 -6.47 -2.09
C CYS A 53 11.90 -4.99 -2.01
N PRO A 54 11.05 -4.57 -1.04
CA PRO A 54 10.66 -3.17 -0.87
C PRO A 54 11.75 -2.40 -0.12
N VAL A 55 12.92 -2.23 -0.76
CA VAL A 55 14.11 -1.59 -0.17
C VAL A 55 13.78 -0.19 0.35
N GLY A 56 14.30 0.14 1.54
CA GLY A 56 14.05 1.42 2.22
C GLY A 56 12.80 1.43 3.10
N TRP A 57 12.06 0.33 3.17
CA TRP A 57 10.84 0.23 3.97
C TRP A 57 11.00 -0.68 5.19
N LYS A 58 10.24 -0.37 6.24
CA LYS A 58 10.02 -1.24 7.39
C LYS A 58 8.59 -1.75 7.37
N ARG A 59 8.43 -3.06 7.53
CA ARG A 59 7.13 -3.71 7.65
C ARG A 59 6.75 -3.94 9.11
N TYR A 60 5.56 -3.47 9.46
CA TYR A 60 4.84 -3.79 10.66
C TYR A 60 3.73 -4.78 10.29
N SER A 61 3.87 -6.02 10.75
CA SER A 61 3.00 -7.13 10.37
C SER A 61 1.73 -7.11 11.19
N PHE A 62 0.62 -7.48 10.58
CA PHE A 62 -0.62 -7.71 11.29
C PHE A 62 -0.86 -9.21 11.50
N HIS A 63 -1.41 -9.55 12.66
CA HIS A 63 -2.04 -10.85 12.88
C HIS A 63 -3.41 -10.81 12.22
N VAL A 64 -3.55 -11.62 11.17
CA VAL A 64 -4.78 -11.74 10.36
C VAL A 64 -5.57 -12.96 10.81
N CYS A 65 -4.92 -14.12 10.86
CA CYS A 65 -5.44 -15.38 11.41
C CYS A 65 -4.28 -16.35 11.71
N ASP A 66 -4.56 -17.42 12.45
CA ASP A 66 -3.55 -18.40 12.87
C ASP A 66 -3.03 -19.25 11.71
N ASN A 67 -3.90 -19.62 10.76
CA ASN A 67 -3.57 -20.39 9.57
C ASN A 67 -3.25 -19.49 8.35
N PHE A 68 -2.63 -18.32 8.57
CA PHE A 68 -2.42 -17.30 7.54
C PHE A 68 -1.85 -17.86 6.23
N HIS A 69 -0.81 -18.68 6.30
CA HIS A 69 -0.14 -19.22 5.11
C HIS A 69 -1.05 -20.09 4.24
N GLU A 70 -1.89 -20.93 4.85
CA GLU A 70 -2.87 -21.73 4.10
C GLU A 70 -3.97 -20.86 3.53
N LYS A 71 -4.48 -19.88 4.30
CA LYS A 71 -5.53 -18.95 3.85
C LYS A 71 -5.10 -18.14 2.62
N VAL A 72 -3.86 -17.65 2.59
CA VAL A 72 -3.36 -16.76 1.53
C VAL A 72 -2.50 -17.46 0.48
N LYS A 73 -2.51 -18.80 0.46
CA LYS A 73 -1.79 -19.57 -0.55
C LYS A 73 -2.30 -19.21 -1.95
N GLY A 74 -1.39 -18.83 -2.85
CA GLY A 74 -1.76 -18.35 -4.19
C GLY A 74 -2.22 -16.89 -4.25
N TRP A 75 -2.26 -16.16 -3.12
CA TRP A 75 -2.64 -14.74 -3.12
C TRP A 75 -1.42 -13.85 -3.33
N CYS A 76 -1.56 -12.94 -4.29
CA CYS A 76 -0.52 -11.97 -4.65
C CYS A 76 -0.30 -10.94 -3.55
N ILE A 77 0.94 -10.46 -3.44
CA ILE A 77 1.27 -9.28 -2.63
C ILE A 77 1.04 -8.04 -3.48
N CYS A 78 0.38 -7.05 -2.90
CA CYS A 78 0.29 -5.72 -3.48
C CYS A 78 0.33 -4.66 -2.39
N TYR A 79 0.30 -3.40 -2.80
CA TYR A 79 0.34 -2.24 -1.95
C TYR A 79 -0.79 -1.28 -2.27
N HIS A 80 -1.27 -0.60 -1.24
CA HIS A 80 -2.27 0.45 -1.36
C HIS A 80 -1.75 1.71 -0.66
N GLY A 81 -1.52 2.77 -1.44
CA GLY A 81 -1.21 4.09 -0.90
C GLY A 81 -2.45 4.73 -0.31
N THR A 82 -2.29 5.47 0.79
CA THR A 82 -3.36 6.29 1.35
C THR A 82 -2.80 7.55 2.03
N LYS A 83 -3.69 8.49 2.36
CA LYS A 83 -3.40 9.61 3.27
C LYS A 83 -3.37 9.16 4.73
N PHE A 84 -2.63 9.87 5.58
CA PHE A 84 -2.55 9.63 7.01
C PHE A 84 -3.92 9.71 7.69
N SER A 85 -4.74 10.69 7.30
CA SER A 85 -6.07 10.89 7.84
C SER A 85 -7.02 9.70 7.65
N PHE A 86 -6.74 8.83 6.66
CA PHE A 86 -7.56 7.65 6.36
C PHE A 86 -6.96 6.34 6.85
N GLY A 87 -5.65 6.30 7.16
CA GLY A 87 -4.94 5.07 7.49
C GLY A 87 -5.63 4.25 8.58
N LEU A 88 -5.93 4.86 9.73
CA LEU A 88 -6.62 4.16 10.82
C LEU A 88 -8.02 3.70 10.43
N SER A 89 -8.80 4.54 9.73
CA SER A 89 -10.14 4.16 9.29
C SER A 89 -10.14 2.97 8.33
N ILE A 90 -9.15 2.90 7.43
CA ILE A 90 -9.00 1.77 6.51
C ILE A 90 -8.61 0.50 7.27
N LEU A 91 -7.69 0.60 8.24
CA LEU A 91 -7.27 -0.55 9.02
C LEU A 91 -8.39 -1.13 9.90
N LEU A 92 -9.28 -0.28 10.41
CA LEU A 92 -10.38 -0.71 11.28
C LEU A 92 -11.65 -1.10 10.50
N SER A 93 -11.93 -0.45 9.38
CA SER A 93 -13.19 -0.62 8.64
C SER A 93 -13.03 -1.31 7.29
N GLY A 94 -11.82 -1.44 6.75
CA GLY A 94 -11.57 -1.99 5.41
C GLY A 94 -11.44 -0.93 4.32
N LEU A 95 -11.38 -1.37 3.07
CA LEU A 95 -11.15 -0.50 1.91
C LEU A 95 -12.46 -0.10 1.23
N LYS A 96 -12.56 1.18 0.87
CA LYS A 96 -13.63 1.68 -0.01
C LYS A 96 -13.16 1.69 -1.46
N PRO A 97 -14.02 1.36 -2.43
CA PRO A 97 -13.73 1.56 -3.84
C PRO A 97 -13.31 3.00 -4.14
N ALA A 98 -12.40 3.16 -5.08
CA ALA A 98 -11.95 4.48 -5.50
C ALA A 98 -13.12 5.27 -6.12
N ALA A 99 -13.21 6.56 -5.79
CA ALA A 99 -14.20 7.45 -6.39
C ALA A 99 -13.83 7.85 -7.84
N VAL A 100 -12.52 7.88 -8.14
CA VAL A 100 -12.00 8.15 -9.48
C VAL A 100 -11.60 6.82 -10.12
N ILE A 101 -12.15 6.55 -11.31
CA ILE A 101 -12.15 5.23 -11.94
C ILE A 101 -11.37 5.19 -13.26
N ALA A 102 -10.05 5.37 -13.21
CA ALA A 102 -9.21 5.35 -14.42
C ALA A 102 -9.33 4.02 -15.20
N HIS A 103 -9.38 2.89 -14.47
CA HIS A 103 -9.49 1.54 -15.01
C HIS A 103 -10.79 0.83 -14.57
N GLY A 104 -11.81 1.61 -14.16
CA GLY A 104 -13.11 1.10 -13.70
C GLY A 104 -13.27 1.07 -12.16
N GLN A 105 -14.45 0.62 -11.73
CA GLN A 105 -14.83 0.56 -10.32
C GLN A 105 -14.09 -0.56 -9.58
N GLY A 106 -13.51 -0.24 -8.41
CA GLY A 106 -12.90 -1.23 -7.51
C GLY A 106 -11.91 -0.62 -6.53
N ILE A 107 -11.18 -1.49 -5.82
CA ILE A 107 -10.05 -1.08 -4.97
C ILE A 107 -8.79 -1.00 -5.84
N TYR A 108 -8.10 0.13 -5.81
CA TYR A 108 -6.86 0.32 -6.56
C TYR A 108 -5.65 -0.09 -5.72
N ALA A 109 -4.77 -0.90 -6.30
CA ALA A 109 -3.53 -1.34 -5.67
C ALA A 109 -2.43 -1.51 -6.73
N SER A 110 -1.21 -1.84 -6.29
CA SER A 110 -0.09 -2.09 -7.19
C SER A 110 0.84 -3.16 -6.62
N PRO A 111 1.46 -4.01 -7.44
CA PRO A 111 2.58 -4.84 -7.01
C PRO A 111 3.85 -4.01 -6.74
N SER A 112 3.91 -2.75 -7.19
CA SER A 112 5.04 -1.86 -6.99
C SER A 112 4.82 -0.93 -5.80
N ILE A 113 5.62 -1.11 -4.75
CA ILE A 113 5.66 -0.16 -3.64
C ILE A 113 6.20 1.21 -4.10
N ILE A 114 7.08 1.21 -5.11
CA ILE A 114 7.66 2.44 -5.68
C ILE A 114 6.55 3.28 -6.31
N TYR A 115 5.68 2.68 -7.11
CA TYR A 115 4.55 3.37 -7.73
C TYR A 115 3.58 3.95 -6.69
N VAL A 116 3.11 3.14 -5.74
CA VAL A 116 2.14 3.62 -4.73
C VAL A 116 2.74 4.59 -3.72
N SER A 117 4.06 4.69 -3.65
CA SER A 117 4.74 5.69 -2.82
C SER A 117 4.68 7.10 -3.42
N HIS A 118 4.22 7.27 -4.66
CA HIS A 118 4.02 8.60 -5.23
C HIS A 118 3.03 9.43 -4.37
N PRO A 119 3.28 10.74 -4.14
CA PRO A 119 2.44 11.59 -3.28
C PRO A 119 0.96 11.66 -3.65
N ARG A 120 0.60 11.32 -4.90
CA ARG A 120 -0.81 11.18 -5.32
C ARG A 120 -1.53 10.07 -4.54
N TYR A 121 -0.84 8.97 -4.24
CA TYR A 121 -1.42 7.79 -3.62
C TYR A 121 -1.06 7.70 -2.13
N SER A 122 0.20 7.95 -1.77
CA SER A 122 0.69 7.86 -0.39
C SER A 122 1.21 9.21 0.08
N GLU A 123 0.56 9.78 1.10
CA GLU A 123 0.94 11.08 1.64
C GLU A 123 2.35 11.05 2.25
N VAL A 124 3.17 12.05 1.91
CA VAL A 124 4.41 12.33 2.61
C VAL A 124 4.08 13.35 3.71
N ARG A 125 4.41 13.02 4.95
CA ARG A 125 4.21 13.91 6.09
C ARG A 125 5.54 14.30 6.70
N GLU A 126 5.78 15.59 6.83
CA GLU A 126 6.85 16.10 7.70
C GLU A 126 6.47 15.91 9.17
N ILE A 127 7.41 15.46 10.00
CA ILE A 127 7.21 15.22 11.43
C ILE A 127 8.08 16.17 12.24
N SER A 128 7.44 16.78 13.24
CA SER A 128 8.10 17.73 14.14
C SER A 128 9.18 17.03 14.98
N LEU A 129 10.16 17.79 15.47
CA LEU A 129 11.26 17.25 16.30
C LEU A 129 10.75 16.44 17.51
N SER A 130 9.63 16.85 18.12
CA SER A 130 9.01 16.09 19.22
C SER A 130 8.43 14.75 18.75
N GLU A 131 7.83 14.70 17.57
CA GLU A 131 7.28 13.46 17.00
C GLU A 131 8.37 12.47 16.57
N GLN A 132 9.56 12.95 16.21
CA GLN A 132 10.69 12.09 15.82
C GLN A 132 11.08 11.08 16.91
N SER A 133 10.87 11.43 18.18
CA SER A 133 11.12 10.54 19.32
C SER A 133 10.18 9.33 19.38
N SER A 134 9.03 9.39 18.70
CA SER A 134 8.07 8.29 18.61
C SER A 134 8.49 7.21 17.61
N PHE A 135 9.50 7.48 16.78
CA PHE A 135 10.01 6.56 15.79
C PHE A 135 11.33 5.92 16.24
N ILE A 136 11.50 4.63 15.92
CA ILE A 136 12.73 3.88 16.24
C ILE A 136 13.96 4.48 15.55
N LYS A 137 13.76 5.07 14.36
CA LYS A 137 14.79 5.82 13.62
C LYS A 137 14.31 7.26 13.50
N ARG A 138 15.18 8.20 13.83
CA ARG A 138 14.91 9.63 13.60
C ARG A 138 14.85 9.90 12.10
N GLY A 139 14.01 10.84 11.72
CA GLY A 139 13.89 11.38 10.38
C GLY A 139 12.92 12.54 10.36
N LYS A 140 12.93 13.33 9.29
CA LYS A 140 12.06 14.50 9.14
C LYS A 140 10.77 14.17 8.41
N TYR A 141 10.77 13.14 7.56
CA TYR A 141 9.63 12.76 6.75
C TYR A 141 9.23 11.32 7.02
N VAL A 142 7.93 11.08 7.08
CA VAL A 142 7.33 9.74 7.19
C VAL A 142 6.33 9.54 6.07
N GLN A 143 6.30 8.31 5.57
CA GLN A 143 5.33 7.87 4.59
C GLN A 143 4.92 6.44 4.93
N PHE A 144 3.66 6.07 4.66
CA PHE A 144 3.22 4.69 4.79
C PHE A 144 2.32 4.24 3.64
N VAL A 145 2.36 2.93 3.40
CA VAL A 145 1.43 2.22 2.52
C VAL A 145 0.94 0.96 3.21
N LEU A 146 -0.22 0.47 2.82
CA LEU A 146 -0.75 -0.80 3.29
C LEU A 146 -0.17 -1.92 2.41
N GLU A 147 0.39 -2.95 3.03
CA GLU A 147 0.73 -4.20 2.33
C GLU A 147 -0.46 -5.14 2.43
N CYS A 148 -0.91 -5.62 1.28
CA CYS A 148 -2.11 -6.42 1.15
C CYS A 148 -1.84 -7.76 0.45
N ARG A 149 -2.74 -8.72 0.70
CA ARG A 149 -2.89 -9.96 -0.05
C ARG A 149 -4.15 -9.87 -0.90
N VAL A 150 -4.03 -10.19 -2.18
CA VAL A 150 -5.16 -10.18 -3.12
C VAL A 150 -5.41 -11.59 -3.63
N HIS A 151 -6.66 -12.02 -3.51
CA HIS A 151 -7.07 -13.32 -4.05
C HIS A 151 -7.13 -13.22 -5.59
N PRO A 152 -6.51 -14.15 -6.33
CA PRO A 152 -6.33 -14.02 -7.79
C PRO A 152 -7.65 -13.86 -8.55
N LYS A 153 -8.72 -14.56 -8.12
CA LYS A 153 -10.08 -14.45 -8.67
C LYS A 153 -10.62 -13.01 -8.76
N TYR A 154 -10.24 -12.12 -7.84
CA TYR A 154 -10.82 -10.78 -7.77
C TYR A 154 -9.94 -9.69 -8.39
N ARG A 155 -8.78 -10.04 -8.97
CA ARG A 155 -7.95 -9.07 -9.69
C ARG A 155 -8.53 -8.85 -11.10
N LYS A 156 -9.43 -7.88 -11.22
CA LYS A 156 -10.28 -7.64 -12.40
C LYS A 156 -9.51 -7.00 -13.55
N VAL A 157 -8.72 -5.97 -13.24
CA VAL A 157 -7.96 -5.22 -14.25
C VAL A 157 -6.51 -5.15 -13.82
N ILE A 158 -5.63 -5.38 -14.79
CA ILE A 158 -4.21 -5.09 -14.72
C ILE A 158 -3.96 -4.06 -15.82
N GLY A 159 -3.70 -2.82 -15.41
CA GLY A 159 -3.65 -1.66 -16.28
C GLY A 159 -2.34 -0.91 -16.21
N CYS A 160 -2.22 0.07 -17.10
CA CYS A 160 -1.09 0.96 -17.14
C CYS A 160 -1.10 1.95 -15.95
N GLU A 161 0.05 2.56 -15.71
CA GLU A 161 0.18 3.70 -14.80
C GLU A 161 -0.77 4.85 -15.19
N THR A 162 -1.17 5.68 -14.21
CA THR A 162 -2.14 6.77 -14.41
C THR A 162 -1.59 8.15 -13.99
N LEU A 163 -0.27 8.26 -13.84
CA LEU A 163 0.47 9.46 -13.46
C LEU A 163 1.06 10.22 -14.66
N GLY A 164 1.04 9.65 -15.88
CA GLY A 164 1.57 10.28 -17.09
C GLY A 164 3.09 10.19 -17.17
N ALA A 165 3.63 9.06 -16.73
CA ALA A 165 5.03 8.66 -16.72
C ALA A 165 5.32 7.58 -17.78
N ASP A 166 4.60 7.59 -18.91
CA ASP A 166 4.71 6.62 -20.00
C ASP A 166 6.15 6.45 -20.54
N ASN A 167 6.95 7.51 -20.48
CA ASN A 167 8.32 7.54 -21.00
C ASN A 167 9.41 7.33 -19.93
N THR A 168 9.01 7.04 -18.69
CA THR A 168 9.92 6.86 -17.57
C THR A 168 9.72 5.48 -16.94
N ILE A 169 10.80 4.82 -16.58
CA ILE A 169 10.73 3.58 -15.80
C ILE A 169 10.34 3.95 -14.36
N ILE A 170 9.13 3.57 -13.94
CA ILE A 170 8.64 3.79 -12.56
C ILE A 170 9.31 2.81 -11.61
N ASP A 171 9.22 1.52 -11.93
CA ASP A 171 9.81 0.42 -11.16
C ASP A 171 10.64 -0.44 -12.12
N PRO A 172 11.94 -0.65 -11.85
CA PRO A 172 12.79 -1.43 -12.75
C PRO A 172 12.35 -2.89 -12.88
N ASN A 173 11.52 -3.40 -11.95
CA ASN A 173 11.07 -4.78 -11.94
C ASN A 173 9.65 -4.97 -12.49
N ILE A 174 8.87 -3.89 -12.66
CA ILE A 174 7.45 -3.96 -13.02
C ILE A 174 7.18 -3.02 -14.19
N ASN A 175 6.70 -3.58 -15.29
CA ASN A 175 6.38 -2.80 -16.49
C ASN A 175 5.20 -1.84 -16.22
N ASN A 176 5.36 -0.57 -16.61
CA ASN A 176 4.33 0.47 -16.45
C ASN A 176 2.95 0.08 -17.00
N LYS A 177 2.87 -0.81 -18.00
CA LYS A 177 1.61 -1.28 -18.59
C LYS A 177 0.79 -2.23 -17.71
N ILE A 178 1.37 -2.74 -16.63
CA ILE A 178 0.75 -3.74 -15.74
C ILE A 178 0.91 -3.39 -14.25
N ILE A 179 1.24 -2.13 -13.95
CA ILE A 179 1.61 -1.68 -12.61
C ILE A 179 0.40 -1.32 -11.74
N GLU A 180 -0.77 -1.09 -12.31
CA GLU A 180 -1.97 -0.71 -11.56
C GLU A 180 -3.01 -1.83 -11.61
N TRP A 181 -3.50 -2.24 -10.44
CA TRP A 181 -4.49 -3.30 -10.29
C TRP A 181 -5.81 -2.74 -9.79
N VAL A 182 -6.91 -3.17 -10.40
CA VAL A 182 -8.26 -2.95 -9.89
C VAL A 182 -8.79 -4.27 -9.34
N ILE A 183 -9.08 -4.27 -8.04
CA ILE A 183 -9.60 -5.42 -7.31
C ILE A 183 -11.11 -5.26 -7.20
N ASP A 184 -11.83 -6.30 -7.59
CA ASP A 184 -13.28 -6.37 -7.48
C ASP A 184 -13.71 -6.32 -6.01
N ASN A 185 -14.64 -5.42 -5.72
CA ASN A 185 -15.27 -5.27 -4.43
C ASN A 185 -16.59 -6.04 -4.32
N ASN A 186 -17.00 -6.81 -5.34
CA ASN A 186 -18.25 -7.56 -5.42
C ASN A 186 -19.47 -6.69 -5.08
N ASN A 187 -19.50 -5.45 -5.59
CA ASN A 187 -20.53 -4.44 -5.31
C ASN A 187 -20.67 -4.06 -3.82
N LYS A 188 -19.69 -4.37 -2.96
CA LYS A 188 -19.68 -3.93 -1.56
C LYS A 188 -19.18 -2.50 -1.46
N ASP A 189 -19.85 -1.66 -0.67
CA ASP A 189 -19.39 -0.29 -0.40
C ASP A 189 -18.05 -0.25 0.33
N ILE A 190 -17.77 -1.30 1.12
CA ILE A 190 -16.56 -1.48 1.90
C ILE A 190 -16.14 -2.95 1.80
N VAL A 191 -14.85 -3.19 1.53
CA VAL A 191 -14.22 -4.51 1.62
C VAL A 191 -13.62 -4.68 3.00
N ASP A 192 -14.32 -5.41 3.86
CA ASP A 192 -13.86 -5.78 5.21
C ASP A 192 -12.72 -6.79 5.13
N PHE A 193 -11.58 -6.48 5.75
CA PHE A 193 -10.41 -7.37 5.81
C PHE A 193 -10.65 -8.64 6.65
N ASN A 194 -11.68 -8.67 7.51
CA ASN A 194 -12.02 -9.84 8.31
C ASN A 194 -13.02 -10.78 7.63
N ASP A 195 -13.56 -10.37 6.47
CA ASP A 195 -14.46 -11.22 5.70
C ASP A 195 -13.71 -12.50 5.27
N PRO A 196 -14.24 -13.71 5.56
CA PRO A 196 -13.63 -14.95 5.10
C PRO A 196 -13.51 -15.01 3.58
N ASP A 197 -14.42 -14.33 2.86
CA ASP A 197 -14.49 -14.25 1.41
C ASP A 197 -13.94 -12.91 0.87
N ALA A 198 -13.13 -12.19 1.68
CA ALA A 198 -12.55 -10.92 1.29
C ALA A 198 -11.75 -11.04 -0.01
N SER A 199 -11.93 -10.08 -0.93
CA SER A 199 -11.13 -10.03 -2.16
C SER A 199 -9.68 -9.58 -1.91
N ILE A 200 -9.48 -8.85 -0.81
CA ILE A 200 -8.21 -8.29 -0.39
C ILE A 200 -8.14 -8.28 1.15
N ILE A 201 -6.95 -8.54 1.70
CA ILE A 201 -6.67 -8.50 3.14
C ILE A 201 -5.44 -7.62 3.39
N CYS A 202 -5.49 -6.73 4.38
CA CYS A 202 -4.31 -5.99 4.80
C CYS A 202 -3.45 -6.84 5.75
N SER A 203 -2.27 -7.25 5.29
CA SER A 203 -1.34 -8.12 6.05
C SER A 203 -0.23 -7.35 6.77
N GLY A 204 -0.04 -6.07 6.45
CA GLY A 204 0.92 -5.23 7.15
C GLY A 204 0.83 -3.76 6.77
N LEU A 205 1.61 -2.96 7.49
CA LEU A 205 1.88 -1.55 7.24
C LEU A 205 3.35 -1.41 6.85
N MET A 206 3.61 -0.88 5.67
CA MET A 206 4.94 -0.51 5.23
C MET A 206 5.15 0.95 5.60
N MET A 207 6.24 1.24 6.29
CA MET A 207 6.59 2.60 6.71
C MET A 207 8.03 2.91 6.30
N ARG A 208 8.24 4.11 5.79
CA ARG A 208 9.56 4.66 5.50
C ARG A 208 9.71 5.98 6.24
N VAL A 209 10.88 6.19 6.85
CA VAL A 209 11.26 7.41 7.57
C VAL A 209 12.59 7.90 7.00
N THR A 210 12.66 9.17 6.59
CA THR A 210 13.82 9.76 5.91
C THR A 210 14.16 11.13 6.45
N ASP A 211 15.45 11.50 6.37
CA ASP A 211 15.91 12.85 6.75
C ASP A 211 15.59 13.90 5.68
N ASN A 212 15.58 13.51 4.41
CA ASN A 212 15.21 14.35 3.28
C ASN A 212 13.84 13.96 2.74
N HIS A 213 13.20 14.88 2.02
CA HIS A 213 11.92 14.60 1.37
C HIS A 213 12.06 13.38 0.44
N PRO A 214 11.14 12.40 0.48
CA PRO A 214 11.27 11.15 -0.28
C PRO A 214 11.43 11.31 -1.79
N MET A 215 11.05 12.44 -2.38
CA MET A 215 11.28 12.73 -3.80
C MET A 215 12.76 12.70 -4.22
N PHE A 216 13.68 12.90 -3.26
CA PHE A 216 15.12 12.87 -3.48
C PHE A 216 15.73 11.47 -3.36
N LEU A 217 14.90 10.45 -3.11
CA LEU A 217 15.36 9.07 -3.10
C LEU A 217 15.53 8.56 -4.53
N PRO A 218 16.54 7.70 -4.80
CA PRO A 218 16.78 7.16 -6.14
C PRO A 218 15.55 6.53 -6.78
N GLU A 219 14.75 5.78 -6.01
CA GLU A 219 13.52 5.13 -6.49
C GLU A 219 12.38 6.11 -6.78
N SER A 220 12.48 7.37 -6.36
CA SER A 220 11.44 8.40 -6.49
C SER A 220 11.78 9.46 -7.54
N HIS A 221 12.92 9.33 -8.23
CA HIS A 221 13.36 10.30 -9.26
C HIS A 221 12.33 10.52 -10.38
N TRP A 222 11.47 9.54 -10.65
CA TRP A 222 10.43 9.65 -11.67
C TRP A 222 9.25 10.55 -11.26
N TRP A 223 9.07 10.88 -9.97
CA TRP A 223 7.93 11.69 -9.48
C TRP A 223 7.86 13.07 -10.11
N GLY A 224 9.01 13.68 -10.42
CA GLY A 224 9.09 15.00 -11.06
C GLY A 224 9.05 14.98 -12.59
N GLN A 225 9.14 13.81 -13.20
CA GLN A 225 9.22 13.65 -14.66
C GLN A 225 7.81 13.50 -15.22
N ARG A 226 7.13 14.61 -15.50
CA ARG A 226 5.92 14.56 -16.34
C ARG A 226 6.31 14.47 -17.82
N ALA A 227 5.52 13.71 -18.59
CA ALA A 227 5.47 13.85 -20.04
C ALA A 227 5.31 15.35 -20.40
N SER A 228 6.24 15.85 -21.19
CA SER A 228 6.35 17.23 -21.65
C SER A 228 4.99 17.78 -22.13
N GLY A 229 4.29 18.57 -21.30
CA GLY A 229 3.03 19.19 -21.71
C GLY A 229 2.18 19.81 -20.60
N GLN A 230 2.23 19.28 -19.37
CA GLN A 230 1.50 19.88 -18.23
C GLN A 230 2.45 20.17 -17.07
N LYS A 231 2.72 21.46 -16.83
CA LYS A 231 3.35 21.92 -15.59
C LYS A 231 2.56 21.33 -14.41
N CYS A 232 3.22 20.50 -13.61
CA CYS A 232 2.69 20.12 -12.32
C CYS A 232 2.86 21.37 -11.44
N ASN A 233 1.77 22.07 -11.17
CA ASN A 233 1.73 23.04 -10.07
C ASN A 233 1.71 22.21 -8.77
N ILE A 234 2.84 21.60 -8.43
CA ILE A 234 3.12 21.36 -7.01
C ILE A 234 3.48 22.74 -6.49
N ILE A 235 2.45 23.46 -6.05
CA ILE A 235 2.64 24.69 -5.29
C ILE A 235 3.22 24.23 -3.96
N TYR A 236 4.50 24.50 -3.77
CA TYR A 236 5.08 24.53 -2.44
C TYR A 236 4.65 25.88 -1.85
N ASP A 237 3.94 25.84 -0.72
CA ASP A 237 3.85 27.00 0.16
C ASP A 237 5.20 27.23 0.84
#